data_AF-W6A6U3-F1
#
_entry.id   AF-W6A6U3-F1
#
_cell.length_a   1.000
_cell.length_b   1.000
_cell.length_c   1.000
_cell.angle_alpha   90.00
_cell.angle_beta   90.00
_cell.angle_gamma   90.00
#
_symmetry.space_group_name_H-M   'P 1'
#
loop_
_entity.id
_entity.type
_entity.pdbx_description
1 polymer ?
#
loop_
_entity_poly.entity_id
_entity_poly.type
_entity_poly.pdbx_seq_one_letter_code
_entity_poly.pdbx_strand_id
1 'polypeptide(L)'
;MIIIVICVVIYFVIPWEKIYKRKKAKEDITNKPGSQLENKENHNSTSSVPMMGIYNWFGKSQAIRNRSLIYVQPQLDSCELCRPFENEVLSLEEYDTKYITMNEAISKGYHHIGCKHIDLDYFPGDTKIPTKQFSEQEQIEMHNKVLGMYKLENDIRNLNYRLDNANDSENLEHEIEVLTQQLEKYCQENNLKFTSKRLKASILDIDKFC
;
A
#
# COMPACT_ATOMS: atom_id res chain seq x y z
N MET A 1 -56.89 5.89 -25.57
CA MET A 1 -56.48 7.09 -26.33
C MET A 1 -56.13 8.28 -25.43
N ILE A 2 -56.94 8.63 -24.43
CA ILE A 2 -56.72 9.79 -23.55
C ILE A 2 -55.34 9.76 -22.84
N ILE A 3 -54.90 8.61 -22.34
CA ILE A 3 -53.60 8.46 -21.64
C ILE A 3 -52.41 8.74 -22.57
N ILE A 4 -52.50 8.32 -23.83
CA ILE A 4 -51.44 8.53 -24.82
C ILE A 4 -51.31 10.02 -25.15
N VAL A 5 -52.44 10.73 -25.27
CA VAL A 5 -52.47 12.17 -25.52
C VAL A 5 -51.83 12.92 -24.34
N ILE A 6 -52.10 12.52 -23.09
CA ILE A 6 -51.49 13.13 -21.90
C ILE A 6 -49.97 12.93 -21.89
N CYS A 7 -49.48 11.72 -22.20
CA CYS A 7 -48.03 11.46 -22.25
C CYS A 7 -47.32 12.29 -23.33
N VAL A 8 -47.95 12.48 -24.49
CA VAL A 8 -47.39 13.29 -25.57
C VAL A 8 -47.33 14.77 -25.16
N VAL A 9 -48.36 15.29 -24.50
CA VAL A 9 -48.35 16.69 -24.01
C VAL A 9 -47.25 16.89 -22.96
N ILE A 10 -47.08 15.95 -22.02
CA ILE A 10 -46.02 16.03 -20.99
C ILE A 10 -44.62 15.99 -21.63
N TYR A 11 -44.43 15.18 -22.67
CA TYR A 11 -43.16 15.08 -23.37
C TYR A 11 -42.73 16.42 -24.01
N PHE A 12 -43.68 17.16 -24.60
CA PHE A 12 -43.41 18.47 -25.23
C PHE A 12 -43.31 19.64 -24.23
N VAL A 13 -43.98 19.57 -23.08
CA VAL A 13 -43.97 20.65 -22.08
C VAL A 13 -42.69 20.65 -21.24
N ILE A 14 -42.06 19.49 -21.03
CA ILE A 14 -40.83 19.40 -20.22
C ILE A 14 -39.61 19.78 -21.08
N PRO A 15 -38.82 20.80 -20.70
CA PRO A 15 -37.65 21.23 -21.47
C PRO A 15 -36.46 20.29 -21.19
N TRP A 16 -36.49 19.09 -21.78
CA TRP A 16 -35.50 18.02 -21.58
C TRP A 16 -34.06 18.48 -21.86
N GLU A 17 -33.86 19.39 -22.81
CA GLU A 17 -32.53 19.95 -23.09
C GLU A 17 -31.94 20.75 -21.92
N LYS A 18 -32.78 21.51 -21.18
CA LYS A 18 -32.33 22.23 -19.97
C LYS A 18 -32.00 21.27 -18.84
N ILE A 19 -32.71 20.14 -18.75
CA ILE A 19 -32.44 19.09 -17.74
C ILE A 19 -31.12 18.38 -18.05
N TYR A 20 -30.87 18.05 -19.33
CA TYR A 20 -29.62 17.42 -19.75
C TYR A 20 -28.41 18.35 -19.59
N LYS A 21 -28.52 19.63 -19.96
CA LYS A 21 -27.44 20.62 -19.74
C LYS A 21 -27.14 20.83 -18.25
N ARG A 22 -28.15 20.77 -17.38
CA ARG A 22 -27.97 20.86 -15.92
C ARG A 22 -27.31 19.62 -15.31
N LYS A 23 -27.47 18.42 -15.88
CA LYS A 23 -26.73 17.23 -15.43
C LYS A 23 -25.24 17.33 -15.78
N LYS A 24 -24.92 17.75 -17.00
CA LYS A 24 -23.53 17.91 -17.45
C LYS A 24 -22.78 19.01 -16.68
N ALA A 25 -23.45 20.13 -16.40
CA ALA A 25 -22.88 21.19 -15.57
C ALA A 25 -22.66 20.78 -14.10
N LYS A 26 -23.40 19.80 -13.57
CA LYS A 26 -23.22 19.30 -12.20
C LYS A 26 -22.03 18.36 -12.07
N GLU A 27 -21.67 17.63 -13.13
CA GLU A 27 -20.46 16.80 -13.17
C GLU A 27 -19.19 17.66 -13.24
N ASP A 28 -19.23 18.81 -13.93
CA ASP A 28 -18.08 19.73 -14.04
C ASP A 28 -17.85 20.63 -12.80
N ILE A 29 -18.84 20.74 -11.90
CA ILE A 29 -18.72 21.53 -10.65
C ILE A 29 -18.17 20.68 -9.49
N THR A 30 -18.23 19.35 -9.59
CA THR A 30 -17.55 18.46 -8.65
C THR A 30 -16.08 18.31 -9.03
N ASN A 31 -15.19 18.82 -8.18
CA ASN A 31 -13.72 18.70 -8.22
C ASN A 31 -12.98 19.58 -9.24
N LYS A 32 -12.99 20.89 -8.99
CA LYS A 32 -11.80 21.70 -9.28
C LYS A 32 -11.39 22.47 -8.03
N PRO A 33 -10.44 21.98 -7.22
CA PRO A 33 -9.74 22.88 -6.33
C PRO A 33 -8.86 23.82 -7.17
N GLY A 34 -9.00 25.11 -6.89
CA GLY A 34 -8.19 26.15 -7.51
C GLY A 34 -6.71 25.92 -7.21
N SER A 35 -5.88 26.15 -8.22
CA SER A 35 -4.43 26.25 -8.10
C SER A 35 -4.06 27.28 -7.03
N GLN A 36 -3.59 26.84 -5.86
CA GLN A 36 -2.80 27.67 -4.96
C GLN A 36 -2.12 26.83 -3.88
N LEU A 37 -0.83 27.17 -3.64
CA LEU A 37 0.10 26.76 -2.58
C LEU A 37 0.86 25.46 -2.91
N GLU A 38 2.14 25.45 -3.31
CA GLU A 38 3.31 26.23 -2.84
C GLU A 38 3.45 26.32 -1.31
N ASN A 39 4.49 25.65 -0.82
CA ASN A 39 5.17 25.72 0.49
C ASN A 39 4.59 24.93 1.68
N LYS A 40 5.35 23.87 2.03
CA LYS A 40 5.94 23.56 3.35
C LYS A 40 5.06 23.70 4.60
N GLU A 41 4.84 22.60 5.34
CA GLU A 41 5.66 22.16 6.49
C GLU A 41 4.94 21.08 7.32
N ASN A 42 5.74 20.28 8.04
CA ASN A 42 5.34 19.22 8.97
C ASN A 42 4.15 19.59 9.87
N HIS A 43 3.16 18.70 9.96
CA HIS A 43 2.37 18.58 11.19
C HIS A 43 1.95 17.12 11.44
N ASN A 44 2.53 16.57 12.51
CA ASN A 44 1.99 15.41 13.20
C ASN A 44 0.66 15.78 13.89
N SER A 45 -0.24 14.79 13.91
CA SER A 45 -1.38 14.58 14.81
C SER A 45 -2.69 15.36 14.60
N THR A 46 -3.73 14.54 14.44
CA THR A 46 -5.07 14.62 15.07
C THR A 46 -6.17 15.52 14.51
N SER A 47 -7.36 14.91 14.49
CA SER A 47 -8.70 15.44 14.26
C SER A 47 -9.11 15.67 12.81
N SER A 48 -9.94 14.74 12.31
CA SER A 48 -10.79 14.94 11.15
C SER A 48 -11.77 16.06 11.46
N VAL A 49 -11.44 17.30 11.08
CA VAL A 49 -12.37 18.42 11.17
C VAL A 49 -13.52 18.15 10.19
N PRO A 50 -14.78 18.03 10.65
CA PRO A 50 -15.91 17.86 9.74
C PRO A 50 -16.06 19.14 8.93
N MET A 51 -15.77 19.06 7.62
CA MET A 51 -16.06 20.12 6.67
C MET A 51 -17.59 20.27 6.62
N MET A 52 -18.08 21.44 7.03
CA MET A 52 -19.51 21.76 7.09
C MET A 52 -20.17 21.48 5.72
N GLY A 53 -21.16 20.61 5.73
CA GLY A 53 -21.76 20.03 4.53
C GLY A 53 -22.48 21.05 3.64
N ILE A 54 -22.46 20.78 2.34
CA ILE A 54 -23.31 21.45 1.36
C ILE A 54 -24.77 21.07 1.67
N TYR A 55 -25.54 22.02 2.20
CA TYR A 55 -26.98 21.84 2.43
C TYR A 55 -27.71 21.71 1.10
N ASN A 56 -28.06 20.48 0.71
CA ASN A 56 -29.08 20.26 -0.31
C ASN A 56 -30.46 20.50 0.32
N TRP A 57 -31.21 21.45 -0.24
CA TRP A 57 -32.55 21.93 0.18
C TRP A 57 -33.62 20.80 0.33
N PHE A 58 -33.36 19.58 -0.15
CA PHE A 58 -34.20 18.41 0.14
C PHE A 58 -33.35 17.28 0.73
N GLY A 59 -33.40 17.17 2.06
CA GLY A 59 -33.32 15.91 2.80
C GLY A 59 -32.21 14.94 2.42
N LYS A 60 -30.98 15.24 2.88
CA LYS A 60 -30.01 14.31 3.49
C LYS A 60 -28.69 15.07 3.63
N SER A 61 -28.38 15.53 4.85
CA SER A 61 -27.03 15.97 5.18
C SER A 61 -26.12 14.74 5.21
N GLN A 62 -25.62 14.32 4.06
CA GLN A 62 -24.42 13.51 4.05
C GLN A 62 -23.29 14.47 4.36
N ALA A 63 -22.90 14.56 5.64
CA ALA A 63 -21.59 15.08 5.97
C ALA A 63 -20.60 14.30 5.09
N ILE A 64 -19.82 15.01 4.27
CA ILE A 64 -18.72 14.41 3.55
C ILE A 64 -17.71 14.04 4.64
N ARG A 65 -17.86 12.83 5.21
CA ARG A 65 -16.91 12.31 6.17
C ARG A 65 -15.62 12.10 5.38
N ASN A 66 -14.61 12.89 5.70
CA ASN A 66 -13.28 12.70 5.15
C ASN A 66 -12.78 11.37 5.72
N ARG A 67 -12.82 10.31 4.89
CA ARG A 67 -12.34 8.99 5.29
C ARG A 67 -10.82 8.99 5.17
N SER A 68 -10.14 8.47 6.17
CA SER A 68 -8.70 8.29 6.09
C SER A 68 -8.43 6.98 5.34
N LEU A 69 -7.89 7.08 4.13
CA LEU A 69 -7.65 5.95 3.24
C LEU A 69 -6.16 5.85 2.91
N ILE A 70 -5.68 4.62 2.76
CA ILE A 70 -4.31 4.29 2.38
C ILE A 70 -4.36 3.42 1.13
N TYR A 71 -3.47 3.68 0.18
CA TYR A 71 -3.16 2.81 -0.93
C TYR A 71 -1.92 1.98 -0.63
N VAL A 72 -2.00 0.67 -0.81
CA VAL A 72 -0.87 -0.25 -0.61
C VAL A 72 -0.09 -0.37 -1.90
N GLN A 73 1.13 0.17 -1.92
CA GLN A 73 1.99 0.11 -3.09
C GLN A 73 2.53 -1.32 -3.29
N PRO A 74 2.39 -1.90 -4.49
CA PRO A 74 2.93 -3.24 -4.76
C PRO A 74 4.46 -3.25 -4.71
N GLN A 75 5.02 -4.30 -4.12
CA GLN A 75 6.46 -4.57 -4.12
C GLN A 75 6.80 -5.84 -4.89
N LEU A 76 8.00 -5.90 -5.44
CA LEU A 76 8.43 -7.06 -6.21
C LEU A 76 8.68 -8.28 -5.32
N ASP A 77 9.14 -8.13 -4.07
CA ASP A 77 9.48 -9.22 -3.16
C ASP A 77 8.39 -9.51 -2.10
N SER A 78 7.14 -9.19 -2.41
CA SER A 78 6.01 -9.31 -1.50
C SER A 78 5.66 -10.76 -1.15
N CYS A 79 5.45 -11.02 0.14
CA CYS A 79 5.15 -12.36 0.65
C CYS A 79 3.70 -12.78 0.36
N GLU A 80 3.39 -14.05 0.61
CA GLU A 80 2.04 -14.60 0.40
C GLU A 80 0.93 -13.96 1.23
N LEU A 81 1.22 -13.58 2.49
CA LEU A 81 0.23 -12.93 3.36
C LEU A 81 -0.07 -11.50 2.94
N CYS A 82 0.90 -10.87 2.29
CA CYS A 82 0.94 -9.46 2.02
C CYS A 82 0.41 -9.12 0.61
N ARG A 83 0.72 -9.95 -0.40
CA ARG A 83 0.28 -9.79 -1.80
C ARG A 83 -1.23 -9.54 -2.00
N PRO A 84 -2.16 -10.18 -1.25
CA PRO A 84 -3.59 -9.97 -1.46
C PRO A 84 -4.07 -8.53 -1.21
N PHE A 85 -3.29 -7.74 -0.48
CA PHE A 85 -3.63 -6.36 -0.14
C PHE A 85 -2.90 -5.34 -1.02
N GLU A 86 -1.99 -5.76 -1.90
CA GLU A 86 -1.27 -4.85 -2.79
C GLU A 86 -2.13 -4.36 -3.95
N ASN A 87 -1.92 -3.11 -4.35
CA ASN A 87 -2.77 -2.36 -5.27
C ASN A 87 -4.21 -2.10 -4.77
N GLU A 88 -4.49 -2.40 -3.50
CA GLU A 88 -5.79 -2.12 -2.90
C GLU A 88 -5.76 -0.81 -2.09
N VAL A 89 -6.96 -0.26 -1.86
CA VAL A 89 -7.16 0.87 -0.96
C VAL A 89 -7.78 0.36 0.33
N LEU A 90 -7.09 0.59 1.44
CA LEU A 90 -7.51 0.23 2.79
C LEU A 90 -8.08 1.45 3.52
N SER A 91 -9.05 1.21 4.38
CA SER A 91 -9.61 2.23 5.28
C SER A 91 -8.94 2.15 6.65
N LEU A 92 -8.50 3.29 7.19
CA LEU A 92 -8.01 3.39 8.56
C LEU A 92 -9.13 3.47 9.60
N GLU A 93 -10.39 3.55 9.16
CA GLU A 93 -11.53 3.53 10.06
C GLU A 93 -11.73 2.12 10.66
N GLU A 94 -12.27 2.06 11.87
CA GLU A 94 -12.53 0.78 12.55
C GLU A 94 -13.56 -0.09 11.79
N TYR A 95 -14.53 0.56 11.15
CA TYR A 95 -15.57 -0.06 10.36
C TYR A 95 -15.79 0.72 9.06
N ASP A 96 -15.68 0.04 7.93
CA ASP A 96 -16.01 0.58 6.62
C ASP A 96 -16.75 -0.48 5.79
N THR A 97 -17.80 -0.07 5.09
CA THR A 97 -18.60 -0.97 4.24
C THR A 97 -18.12 -0.99 2.79
N LYS A 98 -17.25 -0.07 2.40
CA LYS A 98 -16.79 0.12 1.02
C LYS A 98 -15.37 -0.41 0.79
N TYR A 99 -14.51 -0.30 1.80
CA TYR A 99 -13.11 -0.69 1.72
C TYR A 99 -12.79 -1.71 2.82
N ILE A 100 -11.82 -2.59 2.57
CA ILE A 100 -11.22 -3.42 3.61
C ILE A 100 -10.55 -2.50 4.63
N THR A 101 -10.74 -2.76 5.93
CA THR A 101 -10.09 -1.94 6.96
C THR A 101 -8.65 -2.41 7.19
N MET A 102 -7.79 -1.49 7.62
CA MET A 102 -6.41 -1.82 8.01
C MET A 102 -6.38 -2.89 9.10
N ASN A 103 -7.30 -2.84 10.07
CA ASN A 103 -7.44 -3.87 11.10
C ASN A 103 -7.78 -5.25 10.52
N GLU A 104 -8.66 -5.32 9.53
CA GLU A 104 -8.99 -6.57 8.86
C GLU A 104 -7.80 -7.11 8.08
N ALA A 105 -7.07 -6.27 7.35
CA ALA A 105 -5.87 -6.66 6.64
C ALA A 105 -4.79 -7.20 7.60
N ILE A 106 -4.53 -6.50 8.71
CA ILE A 106 -3.58 -6.93 9.74
C ILE A 106 -3.99 -8.28 10.34
N SER A 107 -5.29 -8.47 10.63
CA SER A 107 -5.79 -9.74 11.16
C SER A 107 -5.56 -10.93 10.21
N LYS A 108 -5.42 -10.67 8.92
CA LYS A 108 -5.13 -11.64 7.86
C LYS A 108 -3.63 -11.77 7.54
N GLY A 109 -2.76 -11.06 8.27
CA GLY A 109 -1.31 -11.16 8.16
C GLY A 109 -0.62 -10.00 7.45
N TYR A 110 -1.34 -8.95 7.05
CA TYR A 110 -0.71 -7.71 6.60
C TYR A 110 0.14 -7.09 7.73
N HIS A 111 1.26 -6.44 7.40
CA HIS A 111 2.21 -5.91 8.38
C HIS A 111 2.77 -6.95 9.37
N HIS A 112 2.94 -8.20 8.95
CA HIS A 112 3.68 -9.17 9.76
C HIS A 112 5.18 -8.80 9.84
N ILE A 113 5.86 -9.40 10.82
CA ILE A 113 7.29 -9.18 11.07
C ILE A 113 8.10 -9.48 9.79
N GLY A 114 8.90 -8.51 9.35
CA GLY A 114 9.78 -8.64 8.18
C GLY A 114 9.13 -8.34 6.82
N CYS A 115 7.83 -8.00 6.75
CA CYS A 115 7.21 -7.55 5.49
C CYS A 115 7.61 -6.10 5.19
N LYS A 116 7.86 -5.78 3.90
CA LYS A 116 8.36 -4.47 3.44
C LYS A 116 7.27 -3.71 2.68
N HIS A 117 6.24 -3.25 3.39
CA HIS A 117 5.18 -2.48 2.76
C HIS A 117 5.46 -1.00 2.67
N ILE A 118 4.84 -0.39 1.66
CA ILE A 118 4.77 1.05 1.51
C ILE A 118 3.28 1.40 1.44
N ASP A 119 2.81 1.99 2.54
CA ASP A 119 1.49 2.56 2.68
C ASP A 119 1.53 4.03 2.28
N LEU A 120 0.71 4.41 1.30
CA LEU A 120 0.63 5.78 0.78
C LEU A 120 -0.74 6.38 1.07
N ASP A 121 -0.81 7.64 1.49
CA ASP A 121 -2.09 8.31 1.66
C ASP A 121 -2.88 8.35 0.35
N TYR A 122 -4.15 7.96 0.43
CA TYR A 122 -5.06 7.92 -0.72
C TYR A 122 -6.16 8.96 -0.58
N PHE A 123 -6.17 9.92 -1.50
CA PHE A 123 -7.21 10.95 -1.60
C PHE A 123 -8.12 10.65 -2.79
N PRO A 124 -9.40 10.31 -2.55
CA PRO A 124 -10.34 9.98 -3.63
C PRO A 124 -10.47 11.11 -4.66
N GLY A 125 -10.13 10.80 -5.91
CA GLY A 125 -10.21 11.76 -7.03
C GLY A 125 -8.90 12.49 -7.34
N ASP A 126 -7.95 12.53 -6.40
CA ASP A 126 -6.64 13.18 -6.58
C ASP A 126 -5.51 12.16 -6.75
N THR A 127 -5.49 11.11 -5.93
CA THR A 127 -4.45 10.08 -6.00
C THR A 127 -4.69 9.15 -7.19
N LYS A 128 -3.70 9.06 -8.09
CA LYS A 128 -3.69 8.12 -9.22
C LYS A 128 -3.05 6.81 -8.80
N ILE A 129 -3.84 5.75 -8.78
CA ILE A 129 -3.34 4.39 -8.55
C ILE A 129 -2.61 3.93 -9.82
N PRO A 130 -1.33 3.53 -9.73
CA PRO A 130 -0.63 2.97 -10.88
C PRO A 130 -1.28 1.66 -11.31
N THR A 131 -1.17 1.33 -12.60
CA THR A 131 -1.54 0.00 -13.07
C THR A 131 -0.65 -1.05 -12.41
N LYS A 132 -1.22 -2.21 -12.09
CA LYS A 132 -0.50 -3.34 -11.48
C LYS A 132 0.81 -3.59 -12.24
N GLN A 133 1.93 -3.41 -11.54
CA GLN A 133 3.27 -3.38 -12.14
C GLN A 133 3.89 -4.77 -12.29
N PHE A 134 3.52 -5.71 -11.41
CA PHE A 134 4.13 -7.02 -11.33
C PHE A 134 3.06 -8.11 -11.43
N SER A 135 3.37 -9.20 -12.13
CA SER A 135 2.59 -10.42 -12.07
C SER A 135 2.80 -11.13 -10.74
N GLU A 136 1.83 -11.96 -10.35
CA GLU A 136 1.93 -12.71 -9.10
C GLU A 136 3.10 -13.71 -9.12
N GLN A 137 3.36 -14.34 -10.28
CA GLN A 137 4.48 -15.25 -10.46
C GLN A 137 5.83 -14.54 -10.27
N GLU A 138 6.02 -13.36 -10.87
CA GLU A 138 7.24 -12.56 -10.69
C GLU A 138 7.47 -12.22 -9.21
N GLN A 139 6.39 -11.89 -8.48
CA GLN A 139 6.49 -11.58 -7.06
C GLN A 139 6.89 -12.79 -6.23
N ILE A 140 6.30 -13.95 -6.51
CA ILE A 140 6.63 -15.22 -5.83
C ILE A 140 8.10 -15.59 -6.09
N GLU A 141 8.54 -15.52 -7.36
CA GLU A 141 9.91 -15.84 -7.74
C GLU A 141 10.93 -14.93 -7.05
N MET A 142 10.68 -13.62 -7.03
CA MET A 142 11.58 -12.68 -6.37
C MET A 142 11.58 -12.86 -4.85
N HIS A 143 10.41 -13.07 -4.24
CA HIS A 143 10.31 -13.34 -2.81
C HIS A 143 11.14 -14.58 -2.41
N ASN A 144 11.05 -15.66 -3.19
CA ASN A 144 11.84 -16.87 -2.96
C ASN A 144 13.35 -16.63 -3.05
N LYS A 145 13.81 -15.78 -3.99
CA LYS A 145 15.22 -15.38 -4.09
C LYS A 145 15.67 -14.61 -2.83
N VAL A 146 14.84 -13.68 -2.35
CA VAL A 146 15.11 -12.93 -1.12
C VAL A 146 15.18 -13.87 0.10
N LEU A 147 14.29 -14.84 0.21
CA LEU A 147 14.33 -15.86 1.27
C LEU A 147 15.61 -16.71 1.21
N GLY A 148 16.06 -17.07 0.00
CA GLY A 148 17.33 -17.78 -0.20
C GLY A 148 18.53 -16.99 0.31
N MET A 149 18.57 -15.68 0.03
CA MET A 149 19.59 -14.77 0.57
C MET A 149 19.54 -14.72 2.11
N TYR A 150 18.36 -14.54 2.70
CA TYR A 150 18.22 -14.48 4.17
C TYR A 150 18.63 -15.77 4.86
N LYS A 151 18.45 -16.92 4.22
CA LYS A 151 18.94 -18.21 4.73
C LYS A 151 20.46 -18.21 4.85
N LEU A 152 21.17 -17.81 3.79
CA LEU A 152 22.64 -17.71 3.80
C LEU A 152 23.13 -16.71 4.85
N GLU A 153 22.49 -15.54 4.95
CA GLU A 153 22.82 -14.56 5.99
C GLU A 153 22.63 -15.13 7.41
N ASN A 154 21.58 -15.93 7.61
CA ASN A 154 21.31 -16.56 8.90
C ASN A 154 22.36 -17.62 9.26
N ASP A 155 22.78 -18.42 8.28
CA ASP A 155 23.82 -19.43 8.47
C ASP A 155 25.15 -18.77 8.84
N ILE A 156 25.51 -17.67 8.18
CA ILE A 156 26.69 -16.84 8.52
C ILE A 156 26.56 -16.26 9.94
N ARG A 157 25.40 -15.70 10.32
CA ARG A 157 25.18 -15.19 11.69
C ARG A 157 25.35 -16.28 12.74
N ASN A 158 24.84 -17.49 12.48
CA ASN A 158 24.99 -18.62 13.39
C ASN A 158 26.46 -19.02 13.55
N LEU A 159 27.24 -19.01 12.46
CA LEU A 159 28.68 -19.26 12.54
C LEU A 159 29.42 -18.15 13.28
N ASN A 160 29.10 -16.88 13.03
CA ASN A 160 29.67 -15.76 13.78
C ASN A 160 29.36 -15.87 15.28
N TYR A 161 28.13 -16.25 15.64
CA TYR A 161 27.78 -16.51 17.03
C TYR A 161 28.61 -17.67 17.63
N ARG A 162 28.83 -18.75 16.87
CA ARG A 162 29.68 -19.86 17.31
C ARG A 162 31.14 -19.41 17.49
N LEU A 163 31.67 -18.64 16.55
CA LEU A 163 33.03 -18.09 16.60
C LEU A 163 33.24 -17.21 17.84
N ASP A 164 32.28 -16.33 18.13
CA ASP A 164 32.32 -15.46 19.33
C ASP A 164 32.33 -16.24 20.66
N ASN A 165 31.86 -17.51 20.64
CA ASN A 165 31.71 -18.34 21.84
C ASN A 165 32.66 -19.57 21.88
N ALA A 166 33.47 -19.81 20.85
CA ALA A 166 34.31 -21.00 20.73
C ALA A 166 35.82 -20.66 20.84
N ASN A 167 36.61 -21.63 21.31
CA ASN A 167 38.08 -21.52 21.37
C ASN A 167 38.78 -22.03 20.08
N ASP A 168 38.05 -22.70 19.18
CA ASP A 168 38.56 -23.22 17.90
C ASP A 168 38.10 -22.31 16.76
N SER A 169 38.93 -21.33 16.40
CA SER A 169 38.58 -20.24 15.49
C SER A 169 38.87 -20.55 14.02
N GLU A 170 39.89 -21.34 13.71
CA GLU A 170 40.43 -21.46 12.35
C GLU A 170 39.46 -22.16 11.39
N ASN A 171 38.81 -23.25 11.82
CA ASN A 171 37.81 -23.93 11.00
C ASN A 171 36.56 -23.09 10.76
N LEU A 172 36.11 -22.35 11.77
CA LEU A 172 34.90 -21.52 11.70
C LEU A 172 35.11 -20.30 10.80
N GLU A 173 36.28 -19.66 10.88
CA GLU A 173 36.64 -18.54 10.01
C GLU A 173 36.63 -18.96 8.54
N HIS A 174 37.16 -20.14 8.21
CA HIS A 174 37.13 -20.66 6.84
C HIS A 174 35.70 -20.95 6.36
N GLU A 175 34.86 -21.56 7.20
CA GLU A 175 33.44 -21.81 6.86
C GLU A 175 32.68 -20.49 6.60
N ILE A 176 32.91 -19.46 7.42
CA ILE A 176 32.32 -18.13 7.26
C ILE A 176 32.75 -17.51 5.94
N GLU A 177 34.03 -17.58 5.60
CA GLU A 177 34.56 -17.05 4.34
C GLU A 177 33.90 -17.72 3.14
N VAL A 178 33.81 -19.05 3.13
CA VAL A 178 33.18 -19.83 2.06
C VAL A 178 31.70 -19.44 1.90
N LEU A 179 30.93 -19.36 2.99
CA LEU A 179 29.52 -18.95 2.91
C LEU A 179 29.35 -17.49 2.49
N THR A 180 30.26 -16.60 2.88
CA THR A 180 30.24 -15.20 2.46
C THR A 180 30.45 -15.08 0.95
N GLN A 181 31.41 -15.83 0.38
CA GLN A 181 31.61 -15.89 -1.07
C GLN A 181 30.38 -16.47 -1.79
N GLN A 182 29.73 -17.50 -1.21
CA GLN A 182 28.49 -18.05 -1.74
C GLN A 182 27.34 -17.03 -1.72
N LEU A 183 27.19 -16.26 -0.64
CA LEU A 183 26.20 -15.18 -0.52
C LEU A 183 26.44 -14.10 -1.57
N GLU A 184 27.69 -13.65 -1.75
CA GLU A 184 28.04 -12.64 -2.74
C GLU A 184 27.70 -13.10 -4.16
N LYS A 185 28.10 -14.33 -4.51
CA LYS A 185 27.76 -14.95 -5.80
C LYS A 185 26.24 -15.05 -5.99
N TYR A 186 25.52 -15.52 -4.98
CA TYR A 186 24.07 -15.64 -5.02
C TYR A 186 23.39 -14.28 -5.25
N CYS A 187 23.87 -13.23 -4.57
CA CYS A 187 23.35 -11.88 -4.75
C CYS A 187 23.64 -11.33 -6.15
N GLN A 188 24.82 -11.58 -6.71
CA GLN A 188 25.17 -11.17 -8.07
C GLN A 188 24.28 -11.88 -9.12
N GLU A 189 24.10 -13.20 -9.01
CA GLU A 189 23.28 -13.99 -9.95
C GLU A 189 21.81 -13.57 -9.93
N ASN A 190 21.31 -13.12 -8.78
CA ASN A 190 19.90 -12.73 -8.58
C ASN A 190 19.65 -11.22 -8.57
N ASN A 191 20.68 -10.38 -8.82
CA ASN A 191 20.62 -8.92 -8.72
C ASN A 191 20.08 -8.40 -7.36
N LEU A 192 20.44 -9.08 -6.28
CA LEU A 192 20.04 -8.71 -4.91
C LEU A 192 21.08 -7.79 -4.27
N LYS A 193 20.63 -6.92 -3.37
CA LYS A 193 21.49 -6.07 -2.55
C LYS A 193 21.53 -6.60 -1.12
N PHE A 194 22.74 -6.74 -0.58
CA PHE A 194 22.94 -7.06 0.82
C PHE A 194 23.93 -6.11 1.48
N THR A 195 23.90 -6.06 2.82
CA THR A 195 24.79 -5.24 3.63
C THR A 195 25.48 -6.13 4.66
N SER A 196 26.81 -6.02 4.78
CA SER A 196 27.60 -6.77 5.77
C SER A 196 27.14 -6.56 7.23
N LYS A 197 26.47 -5.44 7.53
CA LYS A 197 25.85 -5.19 8.84
C LYS A 197 24.90 -6.31 9.27
N ARG A 198 24.18 -6.94 8.33
CA ARG A 198 23.23 -8.02 8.60
C ARG A 198 23.86 -9.36 8.98
N LEU A 199 25.17 -9.48 8.81
CA LEU A 199 25.93 -10.70 9.12
C LEU A 199 26.39 -10.75 10.58
N LYS A 200 26.28 -9.64 11.32
CA LYS A 200 26.67 -9.60 12.73
C LYS A 200 25.78 -10.50 13.58
N ALA A 201 26.39 -11.27 14.49
CA ALA A 201 25.67 -12.16 15.40
C ALA A 201 24.68 -11.40 16.30
N SER A 202 25.08 -10.23 16.79
CA SER A 202 24.32 -9.42 17.75
C SER A 202 23.31 -8.44 17.11
N ILE A 203 22.88 -8.67 15.87
CA ILE A 203 21.91 -7.79 15.20
C ILE A 203 20.50 -7.96 15.79
N LEU A 204 19.78 -6.84 15.96
CA LEU A 204 18.38 -6.87 16.39
C LEU A 204 17.50 -7.54 15.32
N ASP A 205 16.45 -8.24 15.74
CA ASP A 205 15.56 -8.97 14.81
C ASP A 205 14.94 -8.07 13.75
N ILE A 206 14.60 -6.82 14.10
CA ILE A 206 14.02 -5.87 13.16
C ILE A 206 15.02 -5.47 12.06
N ASP A 207 16.30 -5.32 12.43
CA ASP A 207 17.37 -4.92 11.52
C ASP A 207 17.82 -6.06 10.59
N LYS A 208 17.39 -7.31 10.86
CA LYS A 208 17.66 -8.45 9.96
C LYS A 208 16.95 -8.31 8.62
N PHE A 209 15.85 -7.54 8.57
CA PHE A 209 15.00 -7.42 7.40
C PHE A 209 15.04 -6.03 6.75
N CYS A 210 15.74 -5.06 7.37
CA CYS A 210 15.87 -3.70 6.87
C CYS A 210 17.08 -3.51 5.91
#